data_AF-A0A6J1WCF6-F1
#
_entry.id   AF-A0A6J1WCF6-F1
#
_cell.length_a   1.000
_cell.length_b   1.000
_cell.length_c   1.000
_cell.angle_alpha   90.00
_cell.angle_beta   90.00
_cell.angle_gamma   90.00
#
_symmetry.space_group_name_H-M   'P 1'
#
loop_
_entity.id
_entity.type
_entity.pdbx_description
1 polymer ?
#
loop_
_entity_poly.entity_id
_entity_poly.type
_entity_poly.pdbx_seq_one_letter_code
_entity_poly.pdbx_strand_id
1 'polypeptide(L)'
;MPMHLKYFLFTHCWFRYPLAPEHPYPAQQRSCYVAVSYFLKHAVDFGVDPQRIVLGGDSIGGSIVVAISQQLVLRQDLPQVRAHVLVFPFLQALDYNLPSYQQNQWVPFLLKTDVGHFGKIYVTGNSLGADAVMLNAHVPEKLRIKYQKWISAEHI
;
A
#
# COMPACT_ATOMS: atom_id res chain seq x y z
N MET A 1 -31.69 14.41 27.77
CA MET A 1 -31.24 13.18 27.09
C MET A 1 -29.73 13.09 27.23
N PRO A 2 -29.17 12.10 27.96
CA PRO A 2 -27.73 11.97 28.10
C PRO A 2 -27.13 11.42 26.80
N MET A 3 -26.14 12.13 26.28
CA MET A 3 -25.35 11.76 25.12
C MET A 3 -24.39 10.65 25.54
N HIS A 4 -24.71 9.40 25.22
CA HIS A 4 -23.79 8.28 25.44
C HIS A 4 -22.56 8.46 24.55
N LEU A 5 -21.42 8.87 25.13
CA LEU A 5 -20.12 8.72 24.50
C LEU A 5 -19.89 7.22 24.25
N LYS A 6 -20.00 6.79 22.99
CA LYS A 6 -19.56 5.46 22.59
C LYS A 6 -18.03 5.51 22.47
N TYR A 7 -17.34 4.92 23.44
CA TYR A 7 -15.91 4.70 23.32
C TYR A 7 -15.64 3.79 22.11
N PHE A 8 -14.81 4.25 21.17
CA PHE A 8 -14.31 3.42 20.08
C PHE A 8 -13.13 2.61 20.62
N LEU A 9 -13.40 1.37 21.04
CA LEU A 9 -12.36 0.39 21.34
C LEU A 9 -11.96 -0.29 20.02
N PHE A 10 -10.72 -0.08 19.59
CA PHE A 10 -10.14 -0.76 18.44
C PHE A 10 -9.26 -1.92 18.90
N THR A 11 -9.61 -3.13 18.49
CA THR A 11 -8.71 -4.28 18.56
C THR A 11 -7.79 -4.25 17.34
N HIS A 12 -6.48 -4.24 17.58
CA HIS A 12 -5.48 -4.21 16.52
C HIS A 12 -4.95 -5.63 16.27
N CYS A 13 -4.94 -6.05 15.00
CA CYS A 13 -4.33 -7.31 14.57
C CYS A 13 -3.19 -7.00 13.58
N TRP A 14 -1.96 -7.34 13.93
CA TRP A 14 -0.78 -7.07 13.11
C TRP A 14 -0.37 -8.31 12.34
N PHE A 15 -0.21 -8.18 11.03
CA PHE A 15 0.24 -9.27 10.16
C PHE A 15 1.72 -9.11 9.83
N ARG A 16 2.51 -10.16 10.08
CA ARG A 16 3.87 -10.26 9.55
C ARG A 16 3.82 -10.85 8.14
N TYR A 17 4.59 -10.26 7.23
CA TYR A 17 4.70 -10.71 5.85
C TYR A 17 6.19 -10.81 5.46
N PRO A 18 6.53 -11.65 4.46
CA PRO A 18 7.90 -11.85 4.04
C PRO A 18 8.47 -10.57 3.41
N LEU A 19 9.74 -10.25 3.67
CA LEU A 19 10.37 -9.02 3.21
C LEU A 19 11.24 -9.25 1.98
N ALA A 20 11.40 -8.20 1.18
CA ALA A 20 12.43 -8.15 0.15
C ALA A 20 13.76 -7.73 0.83
N PRO A 21 14.92 -8.19 0.32
CA PRO A 21 15.14 -8.87 -0.96
C PRO A 21 14.86 -10.39 -0.96
N GLU A 22 14.75 -11.04 0.19
CA GLU A 22 14.63 -12.50 0.29
C GLU A 22 13.37 -13.03 -0.40
N HIS A 23 12.30 -12.24 -0.37
CA HIS A 23 11.03 -12.53 -1.00
C HIS A 23 10.51 -11.28 -1.72
N PRO A 24 10.91 -11.04 -2.98
CA PRO A 24 10.45 -9.87 -3.72
C PRO A 24 8.95 -9.97 -4.05
N TYR A 25 8.42 -8.87 -4.57
CA TYR A 25 7.06 -8.78 -5.09
C TYR A 25 6.76 -9.99 -6.00
N PRO A 26 5.56 -10.62 -5.88
CA PRO A 26 4.41 -10.21 -5.06
C PRO A 26 4.29 -10.94 -3.71
N ALA A 27 5.38 -11.42 -3.11
CA ALA A 27 5.31 -12.26 -1.91
C ALA A 27 4.58 -11.59 -0.73
N GLN A 28 4.90 -10.32 -0.45
CA GLN A 28 4.26 -9.51 0.60
C GLN A 28 2.75 -9.46 0.43
N GLN A 29 2.31 -9.09 -0.78
CA GLN A 29 0.89 -8.93 -1.12
C GLN A 29 0.13 -10.25 -1.01
N ARG A 30 0.72 -11.36 -1.49
CA ARG A 30 0.12 -12.68 -1.39
C ARG A 30 -0.05 -13.11 0.06
N SER A 31 0.99 -12.96 0.89
CA SER A 31 0.91 -13.31 2.32
C SER A 31 -0.14 -12.47 3.06
N CYS A 32 -0.17 -11.16 2.83
CA CYS A 32 -1.19 -10.29 3.43
C CYS A 32 -2.59 -10.63 2.94
N TYR A 33 -2.78 -10.92 1.65
CA TYR A 33 -4.08 -11.33 1.11
C TYR A 33 -4.59 -12.62 1.79
N VAL A 34 -3.72 -13.63 1.93
CA VAL A 34 -4.08 -14.89 2.60
C VAL A 34 -4.43 -14.65 4.06
N ALA A 35 -3.60 -13.89 4.79
CA ALA A 35 -3.81 -13.61 6.20
C ALA A 35 -5.11 -12.82 6.44
N VAL A 36 -5.36 -11.77 5.65
CA VAL A 36 -6.59 -10.96 5.74
C VAL A 36 -7.81 -11.78 5.34
N SER A 37 -7.74 -12.58 4.28
CA SER A 37 -8.86 -13.44 3.88
C SER A 37 -9.20 -14.46 4.97
N TYR A 38 -8.18 -15.06 5.61
CA TYR A 38 -8.38 -15.96 6.73
C TYR A 38 -9.02 -15.23 7.92
N PHE A 39 -8.48 -14.07 8.31
CA PHE A 39 -9.03 -13.27 9.39
C PHE A 39 -10.49 -12.87 9.13
N LEU A 40 -10.82 -12.40 7.93
CA LEU A 40 -12.19 -12.02 7.56
C LEU A 40 -13.15 -13.20 7.66
N LYS A 41 -12.72 -14.41 7.25
CA LYS A 41 -13.52 -15.63 7.36
C LYS A 41 -13.74 -16.08 8.81
N HIS A 42 -12.77 -15.83 9.68
CA HIS A 42 -12.72 -16.29 11.07
C HIS A 42 -12.91 -15.18 12.10
N ALA A 43 -13.41 -14.00 11.69
CA ALA A 43 -13.46 -12.83 12.55
C ALA A 43 -14.21 -13.07 13.87
N VAL A 44 -15.31 -13.83 13.82
CA VAL A 44 -16.11 -14.20 15.00
C VAL A 44 -15.32 -15.08 15.96
N ASP A 45 -14.47 -15.98 15.46
CA ASP A 45 -13.61 -16.85 16.27
C ASP A 45 -12.59 -16.02 17.08
N PHE A 46 -12.22 -14.85 16.58
CA PHE A 46 -11.37 -13.86 17.26
C PHE A 46 -12.13 -12.85 18.11
N GLY A 47 -13.46 -13.00 18.26
CA GLY A 47 -14.30 -12.05 19.00
C GLY A 47 -14.48 -10.70 18.31
N VAL A 48 -14.25 -10.62 17.00
CA VAL A 48 -14.38 -9.40 16.20
C VAL A 48 -15.71 -9.39 15.47
N ASP A 49 -16.44 -8.26 15.53
CA ASP A 49 -17.65 -8.06 14.74
C ASP A 49 -17.28 -7.95 13.24
N PRO A 50 -17.69 -8.93 12.39
CA PRO A 50 -17.35 -8.93 10.97
C PRO A 50 -17.89 -7.71 10.20
N GLN A 51 -18.87 -6.98 10.75
CA GLN A 51 -19.39 -5.76 10.14
C GLN A 51 -18.58 -4.50 10.52
N ARG A 52 -17.54 -4.62 11.36
CA ARG A 52 -16.75 -3.50 11.89
C ARG A 52 -15.25 -3.69 11.66
N ILE A 53 -14.88 -4.19 10.49
CA ILE A 53 -13.47 -4.42 10.13
C ILE A 53 -12.95 -3.27 9.26
N VAL A 54 -11.77 -2.77 9.62
CA VAL A 54 -11.02 -1.73 8.92
C VAL A 54 -9.63 -2.29 8.63
N LEU A 55 -9.10 -2.04 7.43
CA LEU A 55 -7.72 -2.36 7.10
C LEU A 55 -6.86 -1.11 7.17
N GLY A 56 -5.69 -1.22 7.78
CA GLY A 56 -4.78 -0.09 7.99
C GLY A 56 -3.36 -0.42 7.53
N GLY A 57 -2.66 0.59 7.02
CA GLY A 57 -1.27 0.44 6.60
C GLY A 57 -0.60 1.78 6.35
N ASP A 58 0.68 1.83 6.66
CA ASP A 58 1.57 2.96 6.42
C ASP A 58 2.48 2.69 5.22
N SER A 59 2.85 3.72 4.46
CA SER A 59 3.80 3.62 3.34
C SER A 59 3.45 2.47 2.37
N ILE A 60 4.33 1.48 2.21
CA ILE A 60 4.12 0.28 1.38
C ILE A 60 3.00 -0.63 1.94
N GLY A 61 2.79 -0.63 3.26
CA GLY A 61 1.66 -1.28 3.90
C GLY A 61 0.33 -0.69 3.44
N GLY A 62 0.27 0.63 3.23
CA GLY A 62 -0.89 1.29 2.62
C GLY A 62 -1.16 0.82 1.18
N SER A 63 -0.10 0.64 0.39
CA SER A 63 -0.18 0.06 -0.96
C SER A 63 -0.72 -1.38 -0.94
N ILE A 64 -0.26 -2.18 0.02
CA ILE A 64 -0.74 -3.56 0.22
C ILE A 64 -2.23 -3.54 0.58
N VAL A 65 -2.66 -2.68 1.51
CA VAL A 65 -4.08 -2.52 1.87
C VAL A 65 -4.92 -2.21 0.64
N VAL A 66 -4.53 -1.23 -0.17
CA VAL A 66 -5.28 -0.90 -1.40
C VAL A 66 -5.32 -2.08 -2.37
N ALA A 67 -4.19 -2.77 -2.57
CA ALA A 67 -4.11 -3.90 -3.49
C ALA A 67 -4.99 -5.09 -3.06
N ILE A 68 -4.94 -5.47 -1.78
CA ILE A 68 -5.77 -6.58 -1.28
C ILE A 68 -7.25 -6.20 -1.28
N SER A 69 -7.59 -4.95 -0.98
CA SER A 69 -8.98 -4.51 -1.00
C SER A 69 -9.60 -4.58 -2.39
N GLN A 70 -8.83 -4.26 -3.44
CA GLN A 70 -9.28 -4.47 -4.82
C GLN A 70 -9.58 -5.94 -5.12
N GLN A 71 -8.77 -6.87 -4.58
CA GLN A 71 -9.01 -8.31 -4.73
C GLN A 71 -10.21 -8.79 -3.90
N LEU A 72 -10.42 -8.23 -2.70
CA LEU A 72 -11.53 -8.58 -1.80
C LEU A 72 -12.89 -8.14 -2.34
N VAL A 73 -12.97 -7.09 -3.18
CA VAL A 73 -14.22 -6.70 -3.84
C VAL A 73 -14.84 -7.84 -4.66
N LEU A 74 -14.02 -8.77 -5.15
CA LEU A 74 -14.47 -9.94 -5.91
C LEU A 74 -14.93 -11.12 -5.02
N ARG A 75 -14.78 -11.02 -3.69
CA ARG A 75 -15.05 -12.11 -2.73
C ARG A 75 -16.36 -11.87 -2.00
N GLN A 76 -17.45 -12.42 -2.56
CA GLN A 76 -18.79 -12.34 -1.95
C GLN A 76 -18.96 -13.23 -0.71
N ASP A 77 -18.05 -14.18 -0.50
CA ASP A 77 -18.05 -15.11 0.64
C ASP A 77 -17.39 -14.54 1.91
N LEU A 78 -16.82 -13.33 1.84
CA LEU A 78 -16.14 -12.67 2.95
C LEU A 78 -16.88 -11.41 3.41
N PRO A 79 -16.80 -11.05 4.71
CA PRO A 79 -17.28 -9.76 5.19
C PRO A 79 -16.63 -8.57 4.48
N GLN A 80 -17.38 -7.49 4.30
CA GLN A 80 -16.88 -6.28 3.68
C GLN A 80 -16.03 -5.45 4.63
N VAL A 81 -14.85 -5.03 4.16
CA VAL A 81 -14.02 -4.02 4.82
C VAL A 81 -14.75 -2.68 4.77
N ARG A 82 -14.89 -2.03 5.92
CA ARG A 82 -15.69 -0.80 6.08
C ARG A 82 -14.95 0.48 5.77
N ALA A 83 -13.63 0.48 5.98
CA ALA A 83 -12.77 1.61 5.71
C ALA A 83 -11.31 1.18 5.52
N HIS A 84 -10.52 2.08 4.96
CA HIS A 84 -9.06 1.99 4.92
C HIS A 84 -8.45 3.14 5.71
N VAL A 85 -7.46 2.84 6.56
CA VAL A 85 -6.61 3.84 7.19
C VAL A 85 -5.26 3.80 6.49
N LEU A 86 -4.99 4.79 5.63
CA LEU A 86 -3.79 4.85 4.82
C LEU A 86 -2.90 6.00 5.30
N VAL A 87 -1.76 5.66 5.87
CA VAL A 87 -0.80 6.66 6.40
C VAL A 87 0.33 6.83 5.38
N PHE A 88 0.43 8.03 4.76
CA PHE A 88 1.42 8.35 3.70
C PHE A 88 1.65 7.22 2.66
N PRO A 89 0.58 6.67 2.03
CA PRO A 89 0.68 5.46 1.24
C PRO A 89 1.49 5.65 -0.05
N PHE A 90 2.24 4.62 -0.45
CA PHE A 90 2.93 4.59 -1.75
C PHE A 90 2.01 4.05 -2.85
N LEU A 91 1.28 4.90 -3.57
CA LEU A 91 0.21 4.42 -4.48
C LEU A 91 0.58 4.34 -5.96
N GLN A 92 1.76 4.83 -6.35
CA GLN A 92 2.18 4.83 -7.75
C GLN A 92 3.70 4.74 -7.85
N ALA A 93 4.17 4.03 -8.88
CA ALA A 93 5.58 3.91 -9.26
C ALA A 93 5.77 4.30 -10.74
N LEU A 94 4.89 5.13 -11.29
CA LEU A 94 4.89 5.54 -12.69
C LEU A 94 5.69 6.83 -12.92
N ASP A 95 5.67 7.74 -11.96
CA ASP A 95 6.40 9.00 -12.04
C ASP A 95 7.06 9.35 -10.70
N TYR A 96 8.39 9.29 -10.65
CA TYR A 96 9.20 9.69 -9.51
C TYR A 96 9.58 11.19 -9.52
N ASN A 97 9.06 11.97 -10.47
CA ASN A 97 9.34 13.40 -10.64
C ASN A 97 8.12 14.30 -10.33
N LEU A 98 7.15 13.80 -9.57
CA LEU A 98 6.07 14.63 -9.03
C LEU A 98 6.59 15.83 -8.20
N PRO A 99 5.83 16.92 -8.05
CA PRO A 99 6.27 18.11 -7.32
C PRO A 99 6.73 17.79 -5.89
N SER A 100 6.02 16.89 -5.20
CA SER A 100 6.35 16.48 -3.83
C SER A 100 7.68 15.72 -3.75
N TYR A 101 8.01 14.88 -4.74
CA TYR A 101 9.32 14.19 -4.80
C TYR A 101 10.46 15.18 -5.02
N GLN A 102 10.24 16.25 -5.80
CA GLN A 102 11.26 17.27 -6.05
C GLN A 102 11.42 18.21 -4.86
N GLN A 103 10.33 18.72 -4.31
CA GLN A 103 10.34 19.64 -3.16
C GLN A 103 10.92 18.97 -1.91
N ASN A 104 10.57 17.71 -1.66
CA ASN A 104 10.98 16.98 -0.47
C ASN A 104 12.16 16.03 -0.71
N GLN A 105 12.92 16.23 -1.80
CA GLN A 105 13.96 15.29 -2.22
C GLN A 105 15.05 15.04 -1.17
N TRP A 106 15.22 15.97 -0.23
CA TRP A 106 16.23 15.97 0.84
C TRP A 106 15.65 15.80 2.25
N VAL A 107 14.39 15.38 2.39
CA VAL A 107 13.82 15.14 3.73
C VAL A 107 14.59 13.99 4.41
N PRO A 108 15.18 14.20 5.59
CA PRO A 108 16.12 13.23 6.19
C PRO A 108 15.55 11.84 6.47
N PHE A 109 14.22 11.71 6.56
CA PHE A 109 13.56 10.43 6.83
C PHE A 109 13.37 9.57 5.58
N LEU A 110 13.36 10.15 4.38
CA LEU A 110 13.18 9.43 3.13
C LEU A 110 13.68 10.29 1.96
N LEU A 111 14.88 10.00 1.47
CA LEU A 111 15.41 10.70 0.30
C LEU A 111 14.69 10.22 -0.96
N LYS A 112 14.59 11.11 -1.95
CA LYS A 112 14.00 10.77 -3.25
C LYS A 112 14.70 9.54 -3.88
N THR A 113 16.02 9.45 -3.76
CA THR A 113 16.83 8.32 -4.27
C THR A 113 16.51 7.00 -3.57
N ASP A 114 16.21 7.06 -2.28
CA ASP A 114 15.88 5.88 -1.48
C ASP A 114 14.58 5.24 -1.95
N VAL A 115 13.60 6.05 -2.39
CA VAL A 115 12.32 5.52 -2.89
C VAL A 115 12.52 4.65 -4.14
N GLY A 116 13.36 5.10 -5.09
CA GLY A 116 13.69 4.30 -6.27
C GLY A 116 14.48 3.04 -5.92
N HIS A 117 15.41 3.14 -4.98
CA HIS A 117 16.20 2.01 -4.49
C HIS A 117 15.32 0.94 -3.82
N PHE A 118 14.48 1.34 -2.86
CA PHE A 118 13.55 0.44 -2.18
C PHE A 118 12.52 -0.13 -3.13
N GLY A 119 12.00 0.68 -4.07
CA GLY A 119 11.10 0.20 -5.12
C GLY A 119 11.74 -0.91 -5.96
N LYS A 120 13.01 -0.77 -6.33
CA LYS A 120 13.75 -1.77 -7.09
C LYS A 120 13.98 -3.06 -6.30
N ILE A 121 14.41 -2.95 -5.04
CA ILE A 121 14.56 -4.11 -4.15
C ILE A 121 13.22 -4.82 -3.97
N TYR A 122 12.15 -4.06 -3.75
CA TYR A 122 10.81 -4.60 -3.57
C TYR A 122 10.36 -5.39 -4.80
N VAL A 123 10.54 -4.87 -6.02
CA VAL A 123 10.08 -5.54 -7.24
C VAL A 123 10.98 -6.67 -7.69
N THR A 124 12.30 -6.50 -7.59
CA THR A 124 13.28 -7.38 -8.24
C THR A 124 14.13 -8.20 -7.29
N GLY A 125 14.13 -7.87 -6.00
CA GLY A 125 15.08 -8.41 -5.02
C GLY A 125 16.51 -7.87 -5.17
N ASN A 126 16.75 -6.97 -6.13
CA ASN A 126 18.08 -6.45 -6.45
C ASN A 126 18.23 -4.99 -5.98
N SER A 127 19.35 -4.69 -5.33
CA SER A 127 19.70 -3.38 -4.78
C SER A 127 20.55 -2.51 -5.70
N LEU A 128 21.14 -3.06 -6.77
CA LEU A 128 22.06 -2.33 -7.64
C LEU A 128 21.34 -1.48 -8.69
N GLY A 129 21.78 -0.24 -8.90
CA GLY A 129 21.44 0.60 -10.06
C GLY A 129 19.97 1.05 -10.14
N ALA A 130 19.55 1.98 -9.28
CA ALA A 130 18.19 2.54 -9.27
C ALA A 130 18.05 3.83 -10.10
N ASP A 131 19.13 4.37 -10.65
CA ASP A 131 19.12 5.67 -11.35
C ASP A 131 18.16 5.70 -12.53
N ALA A 132 18.09 4.61 -13.31
CA ALA A 132 17.14 4.50 -14.42
C ALA A 132 15.67 4.55 -13.96
N VAL A 133 15.37 4.03 -12.77
CA VAL A 133 14.01 4.08 -12.18
C VAL A 133 13.66 5.53 -11.82
N MET A 134 14.62 6.28 -11.28
CA MET A 134 14.44 7.69 -10.93
C MET A 134 14.21 8.58 -12.16
N LEU A 135 14.70 8.16 -13.32
CA LEU A 135 14.45 8.79 -14.61
C LEU A 135 13.15 8.30 -15.28
N ASN A 136 12.33 7.51 -14.57
CA ASN A 136 11.11 6.87 -15.08
C ASN A 136 11.34 5.96 -16.31
N ALA A 137 12.58 5.50 -16.54
CA ALA A 137 12.93 4.71 -17.72
C ALA A 137 12.29 3.32 -17.75
N HIS A 138 11.76 2.86 -16.61
CA HIS A 138 11.01 1.61 -16.48
C HIS A 138 9.56 1.72 -16.99
N VAL A 139 9.07 2.92 -17.31
CA VAL A 139 7.70 3.15 -17.75
C VAL A 139 7.67 3.43 -19.26
N PRO A 140 7.08 2.53 -20.07
CA PRO A 140 6.90 2.77 -21.50
C PRO A 140 6.12 4.06 -21.77
N GLU A 141 6.50 4.79 -22.83
CA GLU A 141 5.86 6.04 -23.24
C GLU A 141 4.34 5.97 -23.28
N LYS A 142 3.83 4.91 -23.90
CA LYS A 142 2.39 4.65 -24.03
C LYS A 142 1.68 4.64 -22.66
N LEU A 143 2.31 4.11 -21.62
CA LEU A 143 1.73 4.09 -20.27
C LEU A 143 1.80 5.48 -19.62
N ARG A 144 2.89 6.23 -19.84
CA ARG A 144 3.01 7.61 -19.36
C ARG A 144 1.87 8.46 -19.90
N ILE A 145 1.64 8.43 -21.22
CA ILE A 145 0.54 9.16 -21.88
C ILE A 145 -0.83 8.69 -21.36
N LYS A 146 -1.05 7.36 -21.28
CA LYS A 146 -2.33 6.79 -20.84
C LYS A 146 -2.72 7.26 -19.43
N TYR A 147 -1.76 7.33 -18.53
CA TYR A 147 -2.01 7.65 -17.11
C TYR A 147 -1.68 9.09 -16.74
N GLN A 148 -1.14 9.91 -17.64
CA GLN A 148 -0.68 11.28 -17.40
C GLN A 148 -1.68 12.12 -16.60
N LYS A 149 -2.96 12.04 -16.93
CA LYS A 149 -4.03 12.79 -16.24
C LYS A 149 -4.13 12.53 -14.73
N TRP A 150 -3.60 11.40 -14.24
CA TRP A 150 -3.65 10.98 -12.84
C TRP A 150 -2.33 11.16 -12.09
N ILE A 151 -1.22 11.31 -12.82
CA ILE A 151 0.14 11.23 -12.26
C ILE A 151 1.06 12.36 -12.74
N SER A 152 0.58 13.31 -13.54
CA SER A 152 1.40 14.45 -13.98
C SER A 152 1.33 15.58 -12.98
N ALA A 153 2.47 16.21 -12.72
CA ALA A 153 2.56 17.47 -11.98
C ALA A 153 1.61 18.57 -12.50
N GLU A 154 1.29 18.56 -13.79
CA GLU A 154 0.43 19.56 -14.44
C GLU A 154 -1.06 19.41 -14.08
N HIS A 155 -1.43 18.31 -13.42
CA HIS A 155 -2.81 17.95 -13.11
C HIS A 155 -3.08 17.76 -11.60
N ILE A 156 -2.11 18.14 -10.75
CA ILE A 156 -2.16 18.03 -9.29
C ILE A 156 -1.96 19.42 -8.71
#